data_AF-A0A2S9GP92-F1
#
_entry.id   AF-A0A2S9GP92-F1
#
_cell.length_a   1.000
_cell.length_b   1.000
_cell.length_c   1.000
_cell.angle_alpha   90.00
_cell.angle_beta   90.00
_cell.angle_gamma   90.00
#
_symmetry.space_group_name_H-M   'P 1'
#
loop_
_entity.id
_entity.type
_entity.pdbx_description
1 polymer ?
#
loop_
_entity_poly.entity_id
_entity_poly.type
_entity_poly.pdbx_seq_one_letter_code
_entity_poly.pdbx_strand_id
1 'polypeptide(L)' 'ASDALDKLRLEAFRNKDLDVDTSDLHIEIDVDKDARTLTVRDNGIGMSREEVVRLIGTLAKSGTAELRQQLRDAKD' A
#
# COMPACT_ATOMS: atom_id res chain seq x y z
N ALA A 1 -2.66 1.56 -6.19
CA ALA A 1 -2.40 1.12 -7.56
C ALA A 1 -2.09 2.31 -8.47
N SER A 2 -3.06 3.13 -8.93
CA SER A 2 -2.77 4.28 -9.82
C SER A 2 -1.66 5.21 -9.30
N ASP A 3 -1.78 5.69 -8.05
CA ASP A 3 -0.77 6.57 -7.45
C ASP A 3 0.62 5.95 -7.38
N ALA A 4 0.72 4.62 -7.27
CA ALA A 4 2.00 3.92 -7.22
C ALA A 4 2.67 3.90 -8.61
N LEU A 5 1.88 3.76 -9.67
CA LEU A 5 2.33 3.86 -11.06
C LEU A 5 2.76 5.30 -11.38
N ASP A 6 1.96 6.29 -10.99
CA ASP A 6 2.26 7.70 -11.23
C ASP A 6 3.54 8.15 -10.52
N LYS A 7 3.73 7.74 -9.26
CA LYS A 7 4.97 7.98 -8.52
C LYS A 7 6.17 7.34 -9.21
N LEU A 8 6.04 6.10 -9.68
CA LEU A 8 7.13 5.43 -10.40
C LEU A 8 7.50 6.18 -11.67
N ARG A 9 6.49 6.60 -12.44
CA ARG A 9 6.67 7.40 -13.65
C ARG A 9 7.40 8.71 -13.37
N LEU A 10 7.03 9.43 -12.31
CA LEU A 10 7.69 10.68 -11.91
C LEU A 10 9.13 10.44 -11.45
N GLU A 11 9.39 9.40 -10.67
CA GLU A 11 10.74 9.08 -10.20
C GLU A 11 11.66 8.64 -11.34
N ALA A 12 11.15 7.88 -12.32
CA ALA A 12 11.91 7.53 -13.54
C ALA A 12 12.31 8.78 -14.35
N PHE A 13 11.49 9.84 -14.38
CA PHE A 13 11.87 11.10 -15.00
C PHE A 13 12.93 11.87 -14.22
N ARG A 14 12.93 11.76 -12.89
CA ARG A 14 13.87 12.47 -12.01
C ARG A 14 15.22 11.78 -11.90
N ASN A 15 15.22 10.45 -11.85
CA ASN A 15 16.40 9.63 -11.71
C ASN A 15 16.61 8.78 -12.96
N LYS A 16 17.46 9.28 -13.88
CA LYS A 16 17.74 8.60 -15.16
C LYS A 16 18.57 7.32 -15.01
N ASP A 17 19.11 7.06 -13.82
CA ASP A 17 19.86 5.85 -13.51
C ASP A 17 18.95 4.74 -12.94
N LEU A 18 17.65 5.03 -12.73
CA LEU A 18 16.67 4.01 -12.38
C LEU A 18 16.40 3.14 -13.62
N ASP A 19 16.97 1.94 -13.63
CA ASP A 19 16.68 0.93 -14.65
C ASP A 19 15.30 0.30 -14.38
N VAL A 20 14.26 1.06 -14.68
CA VAL A 20 12.87 0.64 -14.49
C VAL A 20 12.13 0.76 -15.81
N ASP A 21 11.59 -0.35 -16.27
CA ASP A 21 10.71 -0.38 -17.43
C ASP A 21 9.36 0.27 -17.06
N THR A 22 9.13 1.47 -17.61
CA THR A 22 7.90 2.24 -17.45
C THR A 22 7.00 2.17 -18.69
N SER A 23 7.35 1.35 -19.68
CA SER A 23 6.58 1.21 -20.91
C SER A 23 5.29 0.40 -20.74
N ASP A 24 5.26 -0.47 -19.72
CA ASP A 24 4.13 -1.34 -19.40
C ASP A 24 3.69 -1.19 -17.93
N LEU A 25 3.35 0.02 -17.51
CA LEU A 25 2.74 0.27 -16.21
C LEU A 25 1.27 -0.16 -16.21
N HIS A 26 0.90 -1.12 -15.36
CA HIS A 26 -0.45 -1.69 -15.35
C HIS A 26 -0.92 -2.13 -13.95
N ILE A 27 -2.20 -2.44 -13.87
CA ILE A 27 -2.85 -3.04 -12.71
C ILE A 27 -3.49 -4.34 -13.19
N GLU A 28 -3.11 -5.45 -12.59
CA GLU A 28 -3.68 -6.77 -12.85
C GLU A 28 -4.71 -7.11 -11.77
N ILE A 29 -5.84 -7.65 -12.21
CA ILE A 29 -6.89 -8.18 -11.33
C ILE A 29 -7.11 -9.63 -11.69
N ASP A 30 -6.90 -10.50 -10.70
CA ASP A 30 -6.98 -11.95 -10.84
C ASP A 30 -8.00 -12.51 -9.85
N VAL A 31 -8.87 -13.39 -10.33
CA VAL A 31 -10.01 -13.92 -9.57
C VAL A 31 -9.87 -15.43 -9.47
N ASP A 32 -9.62 -15.92 -8.27
CA ASP A 32 -9.61 -17.34 -7.96
C ASP A 32 -10.87 -17.69 -7.15
N LYS A 33 -11.80 -18.38 -7.79
CA LYS A 33 -13.07 -18.79 -7.18
C LYS A 33 -12.89 -19.96 -6.21
N ASP A 34 -11.92 -20.83 -6.47
CA ASP A 34 -11.70 -22.04 -5.67
C ASP A 34 -11.01 -21.67 -4.36
N ALA A 35 -9.98 -20.82 -4.42
CA ALA A 35 -9.35 -20.24 -3.24
C ALA A 35 -10.20 -19.13 -2.59
N ARG A 36 -11.24 -18.65 -3.27
CA ARG A 36 -12.10 -17.51 -2.87
C ARG A 36 -11.29 -16.23 -2.65
N THR A 37 -10.30 -15.98 -3.51
CA THR A 37 -9.42 -14.81 -3.43
C THR A 37 -9.58 -13.91 -4.64
N LEU A 38 -9.60 -12.61 -4.40
CA LEU A 38 -9.43 -11.57 -5.40
C LEU A 38 -8.03 -10.98 -5.21
N THR A 39 -7.15 -11.15 -6.19
CA THR A 39 -5.82 -10.54 -6.15
C THR A 39 -5.80 -9.29 -7.00
N VAL A 40 -5.28 -8.20 -6.43
CA VAL A 40 -5.03 -6.95 -7.15
C VAL A 40 -3.53 -6.69 -7.07
N ARG A 41 -2.86 -6.59 -8.22
CA ARG A 41 -1.40 -6.40 -8.34
C ARG A 41 -1.14 -5.16 -9.19
N ASP A 42 -0.12 -4.40 -8.83
CA ASP A 42 0.42 -3.34 -9.68
C ASP A 42 1.94 -3.46 -9.72
N ASN A 43 2.55 -2.99 -10.81
CA ASN A 43 4.00 -2.90 -10.97
C ASN A 43 4.52 -1.48 -10.73
N GLY A 44 3.88 -0.74 -9.81
CA GLY A 44 4.29 0.60 -9.43
C GLY A 44 5.50 0.62 -8.49
N ILE A 45 5.75 1.79 -7.89
CA ILE A 45 6.94 2.04 -7.05
C ILE A 45 7.01 1.18 -5.78
N GLY A 46 5.90 0.53 -5.41
CA GLY A 46 5.80 -0.28 -4.21
C GLY A 46 5.85 0.55 -2.92
N MET A 47 6.20 -0.11 -1.83
CA MET A 47 6.37 0.51 -0.51
C MET A 47 7.58 -0.11 0.19
N SER A 48 8.34 0.71 0.92
CA SER A 48 9.35 0.19 1.84
C SER A 48 8.69 -0.52 3.03
N ARG A 49 9.47 -1.30 3.77
CA ARG A 49 9.01 -1.95 5.00
C ARG A 49 8.49 -0.93 6.02
N GLU A 50 9.19 0.19 6.17
CA GLU A 50 8.81 1.28 7.09
C GLU A 50 7.48 1.91 6.67
N GLU A 51 7.28 2.10 5.36
CA GLU A 51 6.02 2.64 4.82
C GLU A 51 4.85 1.70 5.06
N VAL A 52 5.04 0.39 4.85
CA VAL A 52 4.02 -0.61 5.15
C VAL A 52 3.63 -0.60 6.63
N VAL A 53 4.62 -0.62 7.53
CA VAL A 53 4.37 -0.58 8.98
C VAL A 53 3.65 0.70 9.38
N ARG A 54 4.05 1.84 8.83
CA ARG A 54 3.46 3.13 9.17
C ARG A 54 2.05 3.31 8.60
N LEU A 55 1.83 3.03 7.33
CA LEU A 55 0.56 3.33 6.66
C LEU A 55 -0.48 2.24 6.92
N ILE A 56 -0.14 0.99 6.59
CA ILE A 56 -1.05 -0.14 6.80
C ILE A 56 -1.11 -0.50 8.27
N GLY A 57 0.05 -0.59 8.94
CA GLY A 57 0.09 -0.96 10.35
C GLY A 57 -0.63 0.03 11.27
N THR A 58 -0.62 1.33 10.98
CA THR A 58 -1.40 2.32 11.75
C THR A 58 -2.88 2.24 11.45
N LEU A 59 -3.29 2.14 10.18
CA LEU A 59 -4.73 2.00 9.84
C LEU A 59 -5.32 0.68 10.35
N ALA A 60 -4.51 -0.37 10.44
CA ALA A 60 -4.88 -1.65 11.01
C ALA A 60 -4.87 -1.65 12.55
N LYS A 61 -4.35 -0.60 13.21
CA LYS A 61 -4.63 -0.41 14.64
C LYS A 61 -6.11 -0.09 14.78
N SER A 62 -6.85 -1.10 15.20
CA SER A 62 -8.30 -1.04 15.39
C SER A 62 -8.70 0.18 16.22
N GLY A 63 -9.57 1.03 15.67
CA GLY A 63 -10.17 2.15 16.40
C GLY A 63 -10.91 1.71 17.68
N THR A 64 -11.30 0.44 17.81
CA THR A 64 -11.84 -0.08 19.09
C THR A 64 -10.78 -0.35 20.16
N ALA A 65 -9.51 -0.55 19.79
CA ALA A 65 -8.41 -0.65 20.75
C ALA A 65 -8.03 0.73 21.30
N GLU A 66 -7.95 1.74 20.42
CA GLU A 66 -7.76 3.14 20.81
C GLU A 66 -8.95 3.66 21.63
N LEU A 67 -10.18 3.41 21.20
CA LEU A 67 -11.38 3.77 21.98
C LEU A 67 -11.39 3.09 23.36
N ARG A 68 -10.99 1.81 23.44
CA ARG A 68 -10.86 1.12 24.73
C ARG A 68 -9.79 1.72 25.62
N GLN A 69 -8.69 2.21 25.06
CA GLN A 69 -7.63 2.88 25.82
C GLN A 69 -8.13 4.22 26.36
N GLN A 70 -8.74 5.04 25.50
CA GLN A 70 -9.32 6.33 25.89
C GLN A 70 -10.40 6.19 26.98
N LEU A 71 -11.23 5.14 26.92
CA LEU A 71 -12.23 4.86 27.96
C LEU A 71 -11.64 4.38 29.29
N ARG A 72 -10.43 3.82 29.29
CA ARG A 72 -9.70 3.50 30.54
C ARG A 72 -9.09 4.77 31.13
N ASP A 73 -8.37 5.51 30.30
CA ASP A 73 -7.66 6.72 30.72
C ASP A 73 -8.63 7.84 31.19
N ALA A 74 -9.89 7.85 30.71
CA ALA A 74 -10.92 8.78 31.16
C ALA A 74 -11.66 8.37 32.45
N LYS A 75 -11.38 7.17 32.98
CA LYS A 75 -11.95 6.67 34.24
C LYS A 75 -10.99 6.81 35.43
N ASP A 76 -9.73 7.17 35.16
CA ASP A 76 -8.72 7.57 36.14
C ASP A 76 -8.71 9.11 36.28
#